data_AF-W9NVZ1-F1
#
_entry.id   AF-W9NVZ1-F1
#
_cell.length_a   1.000
_cell.length_b   1.000
_cell.length_c   1.000
_cell.angle_alpha   90.00
_cell.angle_beta   90.00
_cell.angle_gamma   90.00
#
_symmetry.space_group_name_H-M   'P 1'
#
loop_
_entity.id
_entity.type
_entity.pdbx_description
1 polymer ?
#
loop_
_entity_poly.entity_id
_entity_poly.type
_entity_poly.pdbx_seq_one_letter_code
_entity_poly.pdbx_strand_id
1 'polypeptide(L)'
;MYTAGIRAMRDTYAPLYSETRLGVRAVWEKVYRNLLRQGRIWDFRDLFLALWNTNGTNKTEKMLFGEKSIFEVILTDWSAHEGDGSTLLALLDILAHLMIESPASKEITPFLEACLLSAHEIGESIIRRFPDGTRTRPFLLWILAQSSISARREDGQPMDIIDSDNYGGMAWYPTHVGLPFYIPFRQEIPDWAPPDLTSDSFRPLEMVMKAAKENKDYVTQGLCLKEIAVRSRDPTATLSELVQLEKEIQHNNQGYLQTCLAKYLVSKDKGSRERLLKELGDVKPSGSPEELLFPKRACARDIIHEALKPLPKGHKANSIESGARYCGSSDDPLWEFIRYHSKYFEDCHRGWHRGAPPERSFVPIRRESGNGSLSETLDGPKRSPDRMEDKELRNETSEMHSTAGSPLVRRQTFMPILEDVSDHGEDYQPN
;
A
#
# COMPACT_ATOMS: atom_id res chain seq x y z
N MET A 1 -11.19 -12.97 2.39
CA MET A 1 -12.27 -12.39 1.55
C MET A 1 -11.78 -11.62 0.32
N TYR A 2 -10.73 -10.78 0.37
CA TYR A 2 -10.21 -10.07 -0.82
C TYR A 2 -9.55 -10.99 -1.87
N THR A 3 -8.85 -12.05 -1.46
CA THR A 3 -8.27 -13.04 -2.39
C THR A 3 -9.29 -14.05 -2.88
N ALA A 4 -10.31 -14.36 -2.09
CA ALA A 4 -11.47 -15.11 -2.57
C ALA A 4 -12.33 -14.27 -3.52
N GLY A 5 -12.43 -12.96 -3.31
CA GLY A 5 -13.07 -12.00 -4.22
C GLY A 5 -12.25 -11.77 -5.48
N ILE A 6 -10.92 -11.64 -5.41
CA ILE A 6 -10.03 -11.54 -6.57
C ILE A 6 -9.95 -12.86 -7.32
N ARG A 7 -9.95 -14.01 -6.63
CA ARG A 7 -9.97 -15.34 -7.26
C ARG A 7 -11.36 -15.68 -7.80
N ALA A 8 -12.44 -15.34 -7.10
CA ALA A 8 -13.81 -15.45 -7.61
C ALA A 8 -14.06 -14.44 -8.73
N MET A 9 -13.53 -13.23 -8.70
CA MET A 9 -13.56 -12.31 -9.84
C MET A 9 -12.69 -12.84 -10.96
N ARG A 10 -11.49 -13.36 -10.69
CA ARG A 10 -10.64 -14.01 -11.69
C ARG A 10 -11.32 -15.23 -12.30
N ASP A 11 -12.07 -16.02 -11.55
CA ASP A 11 -12.70 -17.26 -12.00
C ASP A 11 -14.11 -17.00 -12.59
N THR A 12 -14.85 -16.00 -12.09
CA THR A 12 -16.14 -15.51 -12.64
C THR A 12 -15.90 -14.74 -13.93
N TYR A 13 -14.82 -13.97 -13.98
CA TYR A 13 -14.38 -13.25 -15.16
C TYR A 13 -13.29 -14.01 -15.92
N ALA A 14 -12.84 -15.22 -15.50
CA ALA A 14 -11.92 -16.11 -16.23
C ALA A 14 -12.31 -16.29 -17.70
N PRO A 15 -13.61 -16.41 -18.03
CA PRO A 15 -14.05 -16.43 -19.42
C PRO A 15 -13.76 -15.13 -20.17
N LEU A 16 -13.70 -13.97 -19.49
CA LEU A 16 -13.26 -12.68 -20.05
C LEU A 16 -11.72 -12.56 -20.13
N TYR A 17 -10.95 -13.23 -19.26
CA TYR A 17 -9.50 -13.40 -19.48
C TYR A 17 -9.22 -14.22 -20.74
N SER A 18 -10.21 -15.00 -21.18
CA SER A 18 -10.23 -15.72 -22.44
C SER A 18 -10.82 -14.89 -23.60
N GLU A 19 -10.59 -13.58 -23.62
CA GLU A 19 -10.83 -12.73 -24.81
C GLU A 19 -10.22 -13.35 -26.10
N THR A 20 -9.27 -14.28 -25.97
CA THR A 20 -8.69 -15.10 -27.05
C THR A 20 -9.35 -16.46 -27.32
N ARG A 21 -10.14 -17.06 -26.40
CA ARG A 21 -10.76 -18.39 -26.63
C ARG A 21 -12.26 -18.36 -26.96
N LEU A 22 -12.99 -17.29 -26.64
CA LEU A 22 -14.45 -17.20 -26.90
C LEU A 22 -14.87 -16.18 -27.96
N GLY A 23 -13.95 -15.42 -28.56
CA GLY A 23 -14.24 -14.58 -29.74
C GLY A 23 -15.24 -13.44 -29.54
N VAL A 24 -15.72 -13.20 -28.31
CA VAL A 24 -16.63 -12.10 -27.97
C VAL A 24 -15.88 -11.07 -27.14
N ARG A 25 -15.44 -9.99 -27.78
CA ARG A 25 -14.87 -8.82 -27.08
C ARG A 25 -16.02 -8.08 -26.41
N ALA A 26 -16.05 -8.03 -25.08
CA ALA A 26 -17.04 -7.24 -24.37
C ALA A 26 -16.87 -5.77 -24.75
N VAL A 27 -17.95 -5.11 -25.17
CA VAL A 27 -17.95 -3.66 -25.43
C VAL A 27 -18.19 -2.97 -24.09
N TRP A 28 -17.10 -2.82 -23.31
CA TRP A 28 -17.12 -2.29 -21.94
C TRP A 28 -17.80 -0.92 -21.83
N GLU A 29 -17.60 -0.06 -22.82
CA GLU A 29 -18.29 1.22 -22.94
C GLU A 29 -19.82 1.08 -22.96
N LYS A 30 -20.36 0.08 -23.67
CA LYS A 30 -21.80 -0.18 -23.71
C LYS A 30 -22.32 -0.68 -22.37
N VAL A 31 -21.52 -1.50 -21.67
CA VAL A 31 -21.84 -1.96 -20.31
C VAL A 31 -21.92 -0.77 -19.37
N TYR A 32 -20.92 0.10 -19.39
CA TYR A 32 -20.89 1.33 -18.60
C TYR A 32 -22.13 2.21 -18.85
N ARG A 33 -22.42 2.55 -20.12
CA ARG A 33 -23.59 3.37 -20.48
C ARG A 33 -24.91 2.77 -19.99
N ASN A 34 -25.04 1.44 -20.00
CA ASN A 34 -26.22 0.76 -19.47
C ASN A 34 -26.33 0.86 -17.95
N LEU A 35 -25.21 0.68 -17.22
CA LEU A 35 -25.18 0.84 -15.77
C LEU A 35 -25.53 2.27 -15.35
N LEU A 36 -24.97 3.26 -16.07
CA LEU A 36 -25.28 4.66 -15.89
C LEU A 36 -26.78 4.94 -16.07
N ARG A 37 -27.35 4.55 -17.21
CA ARG A 37 -28.78 4.74 -17.51
C ARG A 37 -29.71 4.10 -16.46
N GLN A 38 -29.25 3.03 -15.81
CA GLN A 38 -30.01 2.30 -14.79
C GLN A 38 -29.75 2.81 -13.36
N GLY A 39 -28.87 3.80 -13.16
CA GLY A 39 -28.48 4.25 -11.82
C GLY A 39 -27.72 3.19 -11.01
N ARG A 40 -27.09 2.22 -11.67
CA ARG A 40 -26.44 1.06 -11.02
C ARG A 40 -24.99 1.37 -10.64
N ILE A 41 -24.80 2.37 -9.79
CA ILE A 41 -23.48 2.89 -9.39
C ILE A 41 -22.64 1.83 -8.65
N TRP A 42 -23.23 0.99 -7.80
CA TRP A 42 -22.49 -0.05 -7.08
C TRP A 42 -21.93 -1.12 -8.01
N ASP A 43 -22.70 -1.54 -9.02
CA ASP A 43 -22.21 -2.46 -10.05
C ASP A 43 -21.12 -1.82 -10.91
N PHE A 44 -21.26 -0.52 -11.20
CA PHE A 44 -20.21 0.24 -11.89
C PHE A 44 -18.94 0.32 -11.04
N ARG A 45 -19.05 0.61 -9.74
CA ARG A 45 -17.93 0.62 -8.79
C ARG A 45 -17.18 -0.72 -8.82
N ASP A 46 -17.90 -1.84 -8.76
CA ASP A 46 -17.27 -3.17 -8.75
C ASP A 46 -16.58 -3.47 -10.08
N LEU A 47 -17.24 -3.15 -11.20
CA LEU A 47 -16.66 -3.30 -12.54
C LEU A 47 -15.41 -2.44 -12.71
N PHE A 48 -15.50 -1.16 -12.35
CA PHE A 48 -14.40 -0.21 -12.49
C PHE A 48 -13.19 -0.67 -11.68
N LEU A 49 -13.36 -1.01 -10.41
CA LEU A 49 -12.23 -1.45 -9.56
C LEU A 49 -11.66 -2.79 -10.02
N ALA A 50 -12.47 -3.71 -10.56
CA ALA A 50 -11.98 -4.96 -11.13
C ALA A 50 -11.12 -4.72 -12.38
N LEU A 51 -11.58 -3.86 -13.30
CA LEU A 51 -10.83 -3.50 -14.50
C LEU A 51 -9.58 -2.68 -14.17
N TRP A 52 -9.69 -1.73 -13.23
CA TRP A 52 -8.60 -0.88 -12.78
C TRP A 52 -7.46 -1.71 -12.17
N ASN A 53 -7.78 -2.65 -11.26
CA ASN A 53 -6.79 -3.54 -10.65
C ASN A 53 -6.07 -4.45 -11.66
N THR A 54 -6.70 -4.74 -12.81
CA THR A 54 -6.13 -5.65 -13.82
C THR A 54 -5.40 -4.93 -14.94
N ASN A 55 -5.82 -3.72 -15.30
CA ASN A 55 -5.36 -3.01 -16.49
C ASN A 55 -4.66 -1.67 -16.18
N GLY A 56 -4.74 -1.18 -14.94
CA GLY A 56 -4.34 0.16 -14.55
C GLY A 56 -5.30 1.24 -15.04
N THR A 57 -5.03 2.50 -14.66
CA THR A 57 -5.91 3.66 -14.91
C THR A 57 -6.20 3.89 -16.39
N ASN A 58 -5.18 4.23 -17.19
CA ASN A 58 -5.37 4.69 -18.57
C ASN A 58 -6.10 3.66 -19.45
N LYS A 59 -5.77 2.37 -19.30
CA LYS A 59 -6.40 1.31 -20.10
C LYS A 59 -7.85 1.08 -19.64
N THR A 60 -8.12 1.16 -18.35
CA THR A 60 -9.48 1.02 -17.81
C THR A 60 -10.39 2.16 -18.25
N GLU A 61 -9.91 3.41 -18.16
CA GLU A 61 -10.63 4.59 -18.66
C GLU A 61 -10.91 4.47 -20.15
N LYS A 62 -9.90 4.09 -20.95
CA LYS A 62 -10.08 3.85 -22.39
C LYS A 62 -11.10 2.77 -22.71
N MET A 63 -11.15 1.70 -21.92
CA MET A 63 -12.11 0.61 -22.10
C MET A 63 -13.55 1.03 -21.78
N LEU A 64 -13.75 1.83 -20.73
CA LEU A 64 -15.08 2.18 -20.21
C LEU A 64 -15.64 3.49 -20.78
N PHE A 65 -14.80 4.49 -20.99
CA PHE A 65 -15.22 5.88 -21.27
C PHE A 65 -14.53 6.51 -22.51
N GLY A 66 -13.63 5.78 -23.17
CA GLY A 66 -12.88 6.31 -24.31
C GLY A 66 -11.81 7.32 -23.87
N GLU A 67 -11.94 8.58 -24.30
CA GLU A 67 -10.97 9.63 -23.96
C GLU A 67 -11.28 10.35 -22.64
N LYS A 68 -12.44 10.06 -22.01
CA LYS A 68 -12.82 10.68 -20.72
C LYS A 68 -12.04 10.06 -19.56
N SER A 69 -11.69 10.89 -18.58
CA SER A 69 -11.12 10.43 -17.30
C SER A 69 -12.20 9.99 -16.31
N ILE A 70 -11.80 9.23 -15.29
CA ILE A 70 -12.70 8.85 -14.18
C ILE A 70 -13.24 10.08 -13.44
N PHE A 71 -12.46 11.16 -13.31
CA PHE A 71 -12.90 12.38 -12.65
C PHE A 71 -13.97 13.11 -13.46
N GLU A 72 -13.80 13.19 -14.78
CA GLU A 72 -14.84 13.73 -15.66
C GLU A 72 -16.12 12.92 -15.55
N VAL A 73 -16.02 11.59 -15.53
CA VAL A 73 -17.17 10.69 -15.39
C VAL A 73 -17.88 10.87 -14.04
N ILE A 74 -17.13 10.99 -12.94
CA ILE A 74 -17.70 11.24 -11.61
C ILE A 74 -18.43 12.60 -11.59
N LEU A 75 -17.80 13.66 -12.10
CA LEU A 75 -18.34 15.03 -12.07
C LEU A 75 -19.49 15.28 -13.06
N THR A 76 -19.55 14.55 -14.17
CA THR A 76 -20.52 14.81 -15.24
C THR A 76 -21.60 13.74 -15.33
N ASP A 77 -21.20 12.46 -15.41
CA ASP A 77 -22.14 11.40 -15.74
C ASP A 77 -22.94 11.00 -14.49
N TRP A 78 -22.28 10.91 -13.33
CA TRP A 78 -22.95 10.53 -12.07
C TRP A 78 -23.49 11.70 -11.26
N SER A 79 -23.21 12.95 -11.66
CA SER A 79 -23.71 14.13 -10.93
C SER A 79 -25.22 14.31 -11.02
N ALA A 80 -25.86 13.81 -12.09
CA ALA A 80 -27.31 13.73 -12.19
C ALA A 80 -27.96 12.83 -11.11
N HIS A 81 -27.17 11.96 -10.47
CA HIS A 81 -27.60 11.02 -9.43
C HIS A 81 -27.09 11.40 -8.02
N GLU A 82 -26.35 12.51 -7.85
CA GLU A 82 -25.86 13.02 -6.55
C GLU A 82 -26.97 13.44 -5.56
N GLY A 83 -28.23 13.34 -5.98
CA GLY A 83 -29.40 13.55 -5.16
C GLY A 83 -29.54 12.54 -4.01
N ASP A 84 -29.06 11.30 -4.19
CA ASP A 84 -29.19 10.24 -3.20
C ASP A 84 -27.86 9.89 -2.48
N GLY A 85 -27.97 9.51 -1.21
CA GLY A 85 -26.81 9.18 -0.38
C GLY A 85 -26.06 7.93 -0.83
N SER A 86 -26.74 7.01 -1.53
CA SER A 86 -26.14 5.77 -2.04
C SER A 86 -25.10 6.05 -3.12
N THR A 87 -25.41 6.97 -4.03
CA THR A 87 -24.51 7.41 -5.09
C THR A 87 -23.30 8.11 -4.52
N LEU A 88 -23.49 9.05 -3.57
CA LEU A 88 -22.37 9.71 -2.90
C LEU A 88 -21.45 8.70 -2.19
N LEU A 89 -22.02 7.72 -1.50
CA LEU A 89 -21.25 6.67 -0.84
C LEU A 89 -20.47 5.79 -1.82
N ALA A 90 -21.07 5.42 -2.96
CA ALA A 90 -20.39 4.62 -3.98
C ALA A 90 -19.25 5.38 -4.66
N LEU A 91 -19.45 6.67 -4.95
CA LEU A 91 -18.40 7.54 -5.51
C LEU A 91 -17.26 7.74 -4.51
N LEU A 92 -17.59 7.97 -3.22
CA LEU A 92 -16.60 8.04 -2.16
C LEU A 92 -15.81 6.73 -2.04
N ASP A 93 -16.47 5.59 -2.16
CA ASP A 93 -15.83 4.27 -2.10
C ASP A 93 -14.81 4.09 -3.25
N ILE A 94 -15.17 4.47 -4.48
CA ILE A 94 -14.25 4.41 -5.63
C ILE A 94 -12.99 5.24 -5.33
N LEU A 95 -13.18 6.50 -4.92
CA LEU A 95 -12.05 7.40 -4.63
C LEU A 95 -11.21 6.90 -3.45
N ALA A 96 -11.84 6.42 -2.38
CA ALA A 96 -11.14 5.85 -1.23
C ALA A 96 -10.28 4.64 -1.62
N HIS A 97 -10.79 3.76 -2.49
CA HIS A 97 -10.00 2.63 -2.99
C HIS A 97 -8.81 3.09 -3.84
N LEU A 98 -9.01 4.05 -4.74
CA LEU A 98 -7.91 4.63 -5.54
C LEU A 98 -6.83 5.26 -4.65
N MET A 99 -7.23 5.93 -3.57
CA MET A 99 -6.32 6.51 -2.58
C MET A 99 -5.58 5.44 -1.77
N ILE A 100 -6.26 4.40 -1.30
CA ILE A 100 -5.65 3.29 -0.52
C ILE A 100 -4.63 2.55 -1.36
N GLU A 101 -4.96 2.26 -2.62
CA GLU A 101 -4.10 1.54 -3.57
C GLU A 101 -3.02 2.43 -4.21
N SER A 102 -3.02 3.74 -3.91
CA SER A 102 -2.01 4.65 -4.43
C SER A 102 -0.61 4.31 -3.90
N PRO A 103 0.43 4.49 -4.74
CA PRO A 103 1.80 4.23 -4.34
C PRO A 103 2.19 4.93 -3.03
N ALA A 104 2.86 4.20 -2.15
CA ALA A 104 3.46 4.71 -0.94
C ALA A 104 4.70 5.54 -1.32
N SER A 105 4.43 6.83 -1.58
CA SER A 105 5.39 7.85 -1.95
C SER A 105 5.16 9.09 -1.09
N LYS A 106 6.24 9.84 -0.84
CA LYS A 106 6.16 11.18 -0.25
C LYS A 106 5.58 12.18 -1.25
N GLU A 107 5.85 11.95 -2.53
CA GLU A 107 5.35 12.78 -3.62
C GLU A 107 3.91 12.44 -3.94
N ILE A 108 3.11 13.48 -4.08
CA ILE A 108 1.68 13.38 -4.35
C ILE A 108 1.49 13.64 -5.82
N THR A 109 1.05 12.62 -6.52
CA THR A 109 0.74 12.75 -7.93
C THR A 109 -0.47 13.66 -8.10
N PRO A 110 -0.58 14.41 -9.22
CA PRO A 110 -1.77 15.20 -9.53
C PRO A 110 -3.05 14.36 -9.51
N PHE A 111 -2.97 13.08 -9.89
CA PHE A 111 -4.08 12.13 -9.80
C PHE A 111 -4.54 11.92 -8.34
N LEU A 112 -3.60 11.68 -7.43
CA LEU A 112 -3.91 11.46 -6.02
C LEU A 112 -4.46 12.74 -5.35
N GLU A 113 -3.93 13.90 -5.73
CA GLU A 113 -4.43 15.19 -5.27
C GLU A 113 -5.88 15.42 -5.71
N ALA A 114 -6.21 15.12 -6.97
CA ALA A 114 -7.59 15.17 -7.47
C ALA A 114 -8.51 14.21 -6.69
N CYS A 115 -8.06 12.98 -6.39
CA CYS A 115 -8.84 12.06 -5.55
C CYS A 115 -9.12 12.64 -4.17
N LEU A 116 -8.12 13.26 -3.52
CA LEU A 116 -8.27 13.83 -2.19
C LEU A 116 -9.27 14.98 -2.16
N LEU A 117 -9.20 15.88 -3.16
CA LEU A 117 -10.11 17.02 -3.28
C LEU A 117 -11.54 16.55 -3.50
N SER A 118 -11.78 15.71 -4.52
CA SER A 118 -13.13 15.21 -4.82
C SER A 118 -13.72 14.37 -3.69
N ALA A 119 -12.91 13.52 -3.04
CA ALA A 119 -13.39 12.71 -1.92
C ALA A 119 -13.75 13.58 -0.72
N HIS A 120 -13.04 14.69 -0.49
CA HIS A 120 -13.37 15.63 0.57
C HIS A 120 -14.71 16.32 0.33
N GLU A 121 -14.95 16.83 -0.88
CA GLU A 121 -16.23 17.45 -1.24
C GLU A 121 -17.42 16.48 -1.08
N ILE A 122 -17.25 15.23 -1.53
CA ILE A 122 -18.27 14.18 -1.37
C ILE A 122 -18.48 13.83 0.10
N GLY A 123 -17.40 13.70 0.87
CA GLY A 123 -17.44 13.43 2.31
C GLY A 123 -18.21 14.49 3.09
N GLU A 124 -17.93 15.78 2.83
CA GLU A 124 -18.68 16.91 3.42
C GLU A 124 -20.17 16.87 3.06
N SER A 125 -20.49 16.53 1.80
CA SER A 125 -21.87 16.36 1.35
C SER A 125 -22.59 15.25 2.11
N ILE A 126 -21.93 14.12 2.37
CA ILE A 126 -22.46 13.01 3.17
C ILE A 126 -22.68 13.44 4.63
N ILE A 127 -21.71 14.09 5.27
CA ILE A 127 -21.84 14.60 6.65
C ILE A 127 -23.09 15.49 6.76
N ARG A 128 -23.27 16.40 5.80
CA ARG A 128 -24.32 17.42 5.87
C ARG A 128 -25.71 16.91 5.49
N ARG A 129 -25.81 15.95 4.55
CA ARG A 129 -27.09 15.52 3.97
C ARG A 129 -27.51 14.10 4.40
N PHE A 130 -26.55 13.25 4.72
CA PHE A 130 -26.75 11.82 4.98
C PHE A 130 -25.87 11.37 6.17
N PRO A 131 -26.08 11.92 7.38
CA PRO A 131 -25.20 11.69 8.53
C PRO A 131 -25.07 10.21 8.91
N ASP A 132 -26.12 9.39 8.69
CA ASP A 132 -26.06 7.94 8.90
C ASP A 132 -25.02 7.24 8.00
N GLY A 133 -24.73 7.84 6.84
CA GLY A 133 -23.70 7.39 5.90
C GLY A 133 -22.28 7.44 6.48
N THR A 134 -22.04 8.26 7.51
CA THR A 134 -20.70 8.41 8.12
C THR A 134 -20.21 7.15 8.83
N ARG A 135 -21.13 6.25 9.21
CA ARG A 135 -20.79 4.96 9.83
C ARG A 135 -20.56 3.85 8.83
N THR A 136 -20.76 4.09 7.54
CA THR A 136 -20.65 3.06 6.51
C THR A 136 -19.21 2.85 6.05
N ARG A 137 -18.90 1.67 5.51
CA ARG A 137 -17.56 1.32 5.03
C ARG A 137 -16.93 2.38 4.10
N PRO A 138 -17.61 2.94 3.07
CA PRO A 138 -17.00 3.93 2.19
C PRO A 138 -16.42 5.14 2.93
N PHE A 139 -17.17 5.63 3.92
CA PHE A 139 -16.75 6.78 4.72
C PHE A 139 -15.59 6.43 5.65
N LEU A 140 -15.63 5.24 6.24
CA LEU A 140 -14.53 4.72 7.07
C LEU A 140 -13.24 4.51 6.27
N LEU A 141 -13.33 3.98 5.04
CA LEU A 141 -12.19 3.83 4.13
C LEU A 141 -11.62 5.18 3.70
N TRP A 142 -12.47 6.19 3.50
CA TRP A 142 -12.03 7.55 3.20
C TRP A 142 -11.18 8.15 4.34
N ILE A 143 -11.63 8.05 5.59
CA ILE A 143 -10.87 8.51 6.77
C ILE A 143 -9.54 7.76 6.86
N LEU A 144 -9.55 6.44 6.68
CA LEU A 144 -8.34 5.61 6.69
C LEU A 144 -7.36 6.05 5.60
N ALA A 145 -7.84 6.25 4.38
CA ALA A 145 -7.03 6.67 3.24
C ALA A 145 -6.36 8.03 3.49
N GLN A 146 -7.12 9.01 3.97
CA GLN A 146 -6.60 10.32 4.34
C GLN A 146 -5.56 10.23 5.47
N SER A 147 -5.82 9.42 6.49
CA SER A 147 -4.84 9.18 7.57
C SER A 147 -3.55 8.56 7.04
N SER A 148 -3.64 7.57 6.15
CA SER A 148 -2.46 6.94 5.54
C SER A 148 -1.66 7.92 4.68
N ILE A 149 -2.32 8.71 3.84
CA ILE A 149 -1.64 9.68 2.99
C ILE A 149 -1.02 10.81 3.83
N SER A 150 -1.71 11.31 4.85
CA SER A 150 -1.17 12.35 5.74
C SER A 150 0.05 11.86 6.50
N ALA A 151 -0.01 10.64 7.06
CA ALA A 151 1.15 10.01 7.69
C ALA A 151 2.31 9.79 6.71
N ARG A 152 2.05 9.77 5.39
CA ARG A 152 3.06 9.68 4.33
C ARG A 152 3.72 11.01 3.93
N ARG A 153 3.22 12.15 4.42
CA ARG A 153 3.74 13.49 4.09
C ARG A 153 4.71 14.06 5.13
N GLU A 154 4.65 13.62 6.38
CA GLU A 154 5.44 14.17 7.49
C GLU A 154 6.95 13.84 7.39
N ASP A 155 7.84 14.79 7.63
CA ASP A 155 9.29 14.53 7.59
C ASP A 155 9.69 13.40 8.58
N GLY A 156 10.50 12.44 8.14
CA GLY A 156 10.89 11.24 8.92
C GLY A 156 10.18 9.92 8.54
N GLN A 157 9.32 9.97 7.53
CA GLN A 157 8.53 8.92 6.86
C GLN A 157 8.75 7.39 7.11
N PRO A 158 7.66 6.59 7.22
CA PRO A 158 7.64 5.15 7.47
C PRO A 158 7.94 4.29 6.24
N MET A 159 8.62 4.83 5.23
CA MET A 159 9.05 4.00 4.10
C MET A 159 10.33 3.22 4.41
N ASP A 160 11.11 3.65 5.40
CA ASP A 160 12.33 2.97 5.84
C ASP A 160 12.16 2.36 7.25
N ILE A 161 11.02 1.68 7.50
CA ILE A 161 10.74 1.03 8.81
C ILE A 161 11.71 -0.11 9.13
N ILE A 162 12.41 -0.65 8.14
CA ILE A 162 13.35 -1.75 8.32
C ILE A 162 14.76 -1.16 8.30
N ASP A 163 15.44 -1.18 9.45
CA ASP A 163 16.86 -0.84 9.53
C ASP A 163 17.68 -2.01 8.96
N SER A 164 17.97 -1.94 7.66
CA SER A 164 18.65 -2.98 6.89
C SER A 164 20.08 -2.62 6.49
N ASP A 165 20.58 -1.43 6.85
CA ASP A 165 21.87 -0.89 6.37
C ASP A 165 23.08 -1.77 6.71
N ASN A 166 22.97 -2.54 7.79
CA ASN A 166 24.03 -3.43 8.28
C ASN A 166 23.85 -4.90 7.87
N TYR A 167 22.88 -5.21 7.02
CA TYR A 167 22.51 -6.59 6.70
C TYR A 167 22.64 -6.92 5.21
N GLY A 168 22.93 -8.19 4.91
CA GLY A 168 23.15 -8.64 3.54
C GLY A 168 21.88 -9.11 2.82
N GLY A 169 20.73 -9.12 3.48
CA GLY A 169 19.43 -9.50 2.91
C GLY A 169 18.69 -8.34 2.26
N MET A 170 17.40 -8.54 1.99
CA MET A 170 16.58 -7.62 1.19
C MET A 170 15.30 -7.21 1.91
N ALA A 171 15.12 -5.91 2.13
CA ALA A 171 13.86 -5.34 2.58
C ALA A 171 12.84 -5.25 1.42
N TRP A 172 11.58 -5.57 1.71
CA TRP A 172 10.47 -5.47 0.78
C TRP A 172 9.38 -4.59 1.37
N TYR A 173 9.04 -3.52 0.66
CA TYR A 173 7.99 -2.58 1.05
C TYR A 173 6.75 -2.75 0.16
N PRO A 174 5.55 -2.71 0.74
CA PRO A 174 4.32 -2.76 -0.03
C PRO A 174 4.18 -1.48 -0.86
N THR A 175 3.58 -1.60 -2.05
CA THR A 175 3.31 -0.44 -2.90
C THR A 175 2.18 0.42 -2.34
N HIS A 176 1.27 -0.14 -1.55
CA HIS A 176 0.09 0.52 -0.97
C HIS A 176 -0.03 0.14 0.52
N VAL A 177 -1.18 0.45 1.15
CA VAL A 177 -1.47 0.07 2.55
C VAL A 177 -1.18 -1.42 2.78
N GLY A 178 -0.15 -1.73 3.57
CA GLY A 178 0.32 -3.10 3.74
C GLY A 178 1.45 -3.21 4.74
N LEU A 179 1.93 -4.44 4.95
CA LEU A 179 3.06 -4.70 5.85
C LEU A 179 4.34 -4.93 5.04
N PRO A 180 5.48 -4.32 5.44
CA PRO A 180 6.77 -4.64 4.90
C PRO A 180 7.26 -5.98 5.47
N PHE A 181 8.23 -6.60 4.78
CA PHE A 181 8.91 -7.79 5.28
C PHE A 181 10.36 -7.80 4.81
N TYR A 182 11.17 -8.63 5.45
CA TYR A 182 12.59 -8.77 5.13
C TYR A 182 12.93 -10.20 4.75
N ILE A 183 13.73 -10.34 3.69
CA ILE A 183 14.24 -11.61 3.20
C ILE A 183 15.68 -11.75 3.71
N PRO A 184 15.92 -12.63 4.70
CA PRO A 184 17.21 -12.70 5.36
C PRO A 184 18.25 -13.39 4.50
N PHE A 185 19.47 -12.87 4.54
CA PHE A 185 20.63 -13.67 4.23
C PHE A 185 21.01 -14.47 5.49
N ARG A 186 21.03 -15.81 5.40
CA ARG A 186 21.26 -16.71 6.55
C ARG A 186 20.20 -16.55 7.64
N GLN A 187 20.56 -16.06 8.83
CA GLN A 187 19.70 -15.93 10.02
C GLN A 187 19.61 -14.48 10.53
N GLU A 188 19.86 -13.50 9.67
CA GLU A 188 19.79 -12.07 9.97
C GLU A 188 18.38 -11.62 10.35
N ILE A 189 18.24 -10.80 11.41
CA ILE A 189 16.95 -10.25 11.81
C ILE A 189 17.11 -8.74 12.03
N PRO A 190 16.88 -7.91 11.00
CA PRO A 190 16.97 -6.46 11.12
C PRO A 190 15.91 -5.91 12.08
N ASP A 191 16.08 -4.65 12.47
CA ASP A 191 15.21 -4.00 13.44
C ASP A 191 13.99 -3.36 12.76
N TRP A 192 12.85 -3.45 13.47
CA TRP A 192 11.63 -2.72 13.16
C TRP A 192 11.73 -1.33 13.80
N ALA A 193 12.07 -0.34 13.00
CA ALA A 193 12.39 1.02 13.41
C ALA A 193 11.49 2.06 12.69
N PRO A 194 10.17 2.08 12.95
CA PRO A 194 9.29 3.08 12.38
C PRO A 194 9.57 4.46 13.01
N PRO A 195 9.09 5.54 12.36
CA PRO A 195 9.26 6.91 12.86
C PRO A 195 8.59 7.10 14.23
N ASP A 196 9.11 8.03 15.04
CA ASP A 196 8.51 8.39 16.31
C ASP A 196 7.28 9.28 16.07
N LEU A 197 6.09 8.68 16.08
CA LEU A 197 4.82 9.37 15.86
C LEU A 197 4.13 9.65 17.20
N THR A 198 3.45 10.79 17.28
CA THR A 198 2.63 11.15 18.45
C THR A 198 1.38 10.26 18.55
N SER A 199 0.81 10.12 19.75
CA SER A 199 -0.44 9.37 19.97
C SER A 199 -1.59 9.88 19.09
N ASP A 200 -1.62 11.19 18.83
CA ASP A 200 -2.68 11.82 18.02
C ASP A 200 -2.68 11.34 16.57
N SER A 201 -1.55 10.84 16.05
CA SER A 201 -1.46 10.27 14.70
C SER A 201 -2.28 8.99 14.50
N PHE A 202 -2.63 8.31 15.60
CA PHE A 202 -3.41 7.07 15.60
C PHE A 202 -4.92 7.30 15.76
N ARG A 203 -5.34 8.47 16.29
CA ARG A 203 -6.74 8.77 16.61
C ARG A 203 -7.71 8.51 15.43
N PRO A 204 -7.42 8.91 14.18
CA PRO A 204 -8.31 8.59 13.06
C PRO A 204 -8.46 7.08 12.81
N LEU A 205 -7.37 6.33 12.94
CA LEU A 205 -7.39 4.87 12.76
C LEU A 205 -8.13 4.17 13.90
N GLU A 206 -8.01 4.66 15.13
CA GLU A 206 -8.76 4.14 16.29
C GLU A 206 -10.27 4.37 16.14
N MET A 207 -10.68 5.56 15.69
CA MET A 207 -12.08 5.86 15.38
C MET A 207 -12.62 4.93 14.30
N VAL A 208 -11.89 4.76 13.20
CA VAL A 208 -12.27 3.85 12.12
C VAL A 208 -12.32 2.41 12.60
N MET A 209 -11.34 1.98 13.40
CA MET A 209 -11.28 0.63 13.97
C MET A 209 -12.50 0.35 14.86
N LYS A 210 -12.89 1.30 15.72
CA LYS A 210 -14.06 1.16 16.59
C LYS A 210 -15.33 0.97 15.76
N ALA A 211 -15.59 1.86 14.81
CA ALA A 211 -16.76 1.76 13.93
C ALA A 211 -16.74 0.47 13.08
N ALA A 212 -15.57 0.07 12.58
CA ALA A 212 -15.42 -1.17 11.82
C ALA A 212 -15.66 -2.42 12.69
N LYS A 213 -15.32 -2.40 13.98
CA LYS A 213 -15.65 -3.47 14.94
C LYS A 213 -17.15 -3.56 15.18
N GLU A 214 -17.81 -2.43 15.43
CA GLU A 214 -19.27 -2.35 15.60
C GLU A 214 -20.01 -2.89 14.37
N ASN A 215 -19.53 -2.57 13.17
CA ASN A 215 -20.11 -3.02 11.90
C ASN A 215 -19.71 -4.45 11.48
N LYS A 216 -18.85 -5.13 12.23
CA LYS A 216 -18.19 -6.40 11.82
C LYS A 216 -17.52 -6.29 10.44
N ASP A 217 -17.03 -5.10 10.11
CA ASP A 217 -16.28 -4.82 8.90
C ASP A 217 -14.82 -5.29 9.05
N TYR A 218 -14.64 -6.60 8.94
CA TYR A 218 -13.33 -7.23 9.12
C TYR A 218 -12.30 -6.75 8.09
N VAL A 219 -12.72 -6.36 6.88
CA VAL A 219 -11.80 -5.83 5.86
C VAL A 219 -11.17 -4.54 6.35
N THR A 220 -11.99 -3.59 6.77
CA THR A 220 -11.52 -2.28 7.25
C THR A 220 -10.72 -2.42 8.53
N GLN A 221 -11.12 -3.31 9.45
CA GLN A 221 -10.30 -3.66 10.63
C GLN A 221 -8.90 -4.12 10.22
N GLY A 222 -8.79 -4.99 9.21
CA GLY A 222 -7.49 -5.47 8.71
C GLY A 222 -6.62 -4.37 8.11
N LEU A 223 -7.20 -3.40 7.39
CA LEU A 223 -6.47 -2.25 6.88
C LEU A 223 -5.99 -1.33 8.01
N CYS A 224 -6.84 -1.05 9.00
CA CYS A 224 -6.45 -0.27 10.18
C CYS A 224 -5.31 -0.93 10.94
N LEU A 225 -5.37 -2.24 11.20
CA LEU A 225 -4.29 -2.96 11.90
C LEU A 225 -2.97 -2.87 11.14
N LYS A 226 -2.99 -2.94 9.81
CA LYS A 226 -1.77 -2.80 8.99
C LYS A 226 -1.17 -1.40 9.12
N GLU A 227 -2.00 -0.37 9.01
CA GLU A 227 -1.56 1.03 9.16
C GLU A 227 -1.07 1.33 10.59
N ILE A 228 -1.72 0.80 11.61
CA ILE A 228 -1.27 0.93 13.00
C ILE A 228 0.08 0.22 13.19
N ALA A 229 0.22 -1.00 12.66
CA ALA A 229 1.46 -1.77 12.80
C ALA A 229 2.66 -1.01 12.22
N VAL A 230 2.58 -0.53 10.97
CA VAL A 230 3.68 0.19 10.30
C VAL A 230 4.06 1.51 10.96
N ARG A 231 3.18 2.06 11.79
CA ARG A 231 3.40 3.30 12.56
C ARG A 231 3.86 3.05 14.00
N SER A 232 3.71 1.83 14.51
CA SER A 232 3.98 1.49 15.92
C SER A 232 5.40 0.98 16.11
N ARG A 233 6.11 1.54 17.10
CA ARG A 233 7.44 1.08 17.56
C ARG A 233 7.43 -0.39 17.99
N ASP A 234 6.33 -0.84 18.59
CA ASP A 234 6.11 -2.26 18.91
C ASP A 234 4.78 -2.71 18.28
N PRO A 235 4.82 -3.34 17.09
CA PRO A 235 3.63 -3.84 16.42
C PRO A 235 3.25 -5.26 16.87
N THR A 236 3.92 -5.86 17.88
CA THR A 236 3.79 -7.29 18.20
C THR A 236 2.35 -7.70 18.53
N ALA A 237 1.66 -6.90 19.35
CA ALA A 237 0.26 -7.13 19.69
C ALA A 237 -0.65 -6.95 18.48
N THR A 238 -0.47 -5.87 17.72
CA THR A 238 -1.23 -5.55 16.51
C THR A 238 -1.11 -6.63 15.44
N LEU A 239 0.11 -7.15 15.20
CA LEU A 239 0.36 -8.25 14.27
C LEU A 239 -0.27 -9.56 14.74
N SER A 240 -0.36 -9.79 16.06
CA SER A 240 -1.02 -10.97 16.61
C SER A 240 -2.55 -10.90 16.42
N GLU A 241 -3.16 -9.73 16.65
CA GLU A 241 -4.58 -9.48 16.34
C GLU A 241 -4.85 -9.67 14.84
N LEU A 242 -3.95 -9.18 13.98
CA LEU A 242 -4.07 -9.34 12.54
C LEU A 242 -3.95 -10.79 12.08
N VAL A 243 -3.08 -11.60 12.69
CA VAL A 243 -3.03 -13.06 12.46
C VAL A 243 -4.38 -13.70 12.76
N GLN A 244 -4.97 -13.42 13.92
CA GLN A 244 -6.27 -13.98 14.29
C GLN A 244 -7.36 -13.56 13.30
N LEU A 245 -7.41 -12.28 12.96
CA LEU A 245 -8.37 -11.73 12.01
C LEU A 245 -8.24 -12.38 10.63
N GLU A 246 -7.03 -12.42 10.07
CA GLU A 246 -6.81 -12.89 8.71
C GLU A 246 -6.92 -14.41 8.59
N LYS A 247 -6.48 -15.18 9.59
CA LYS A 247 -6.51 -16.64 9.57
C LYS A 247 -7.89 -17.20 9.94
N GLU A 248 -8.42 -16.79 11.10
CA GLU A 248 -9.58 -17.44 11.73
C GLU A 248 -10.91 -16.84 11.25
N ILE A 249 -10.94 -15.54 10.94
CA ILE A 249 -12.19 -14.84 10.58
C ILE A 249 -12.30 -14.63 9.07
N GLN A 250 -11.28 -14.04 8.44
CA GLN A 250 -11.36 -13.68 7.02
C GLN A 250 -10.98 -14.82 6.05
N HIS A 251 -10.33 -15.87 6.57
CA HIS A 251 -9.67 -16.93 5.81
C HIS A 251 -8.82 -16.38 4.64
N ASN A 252 -8.10 -15.30 4.90
CA ASN A 252 -7.25 -14.60 3.95
C ASN A 252 -5.81 -15.10 4.04
N ASN A 253 -5.53 -16.25 3.44
CA ASN A 253 -4.20 -16.89 3.50
C ASN A 253 -3.07 -15.98 3.00
N GLN A 254 -3.33 -15.10 2.04
CA GLN A 254 -2.29 -14.19 1.51
C GLN A 254 -2.02 -13.01 2.44
N GLY A 255 -3.06 -12.48 3.10
CA GLY A 255 -2.90 -11.50 4.16
C GLY A 255 -2.15 -12.13 5.33
N TYR A 256 -2.64 -13.28 5.81
CA TYR A 256 -2.02 -14.03 6.89
C TYR A 256 -0.53 -14.30 6.63
N LEU A 257 -0.18 -14.76 5.41
CA LEU A 257 1.22 -14.95 5.04
C LEU A 257 2.02 -13.66 5.14
N GLN A 258 1.53 -12.54 4.59
CA GLN A 258 2.21 -11.25 4.68
C GLN A 258 2.43 -10.83 6.14
N THR A 259 1.44 -11.06 7.01
CA THR A 259 1.53 -10.78 8.44
C THR A 259 2.59 -11.66 9.12
N CYS A 260 2.68 -12.95 8.80
CA CYS A 260 3.75 -13.81 9.28
C CYS A 260 5.13 -13.35 8.79
N LEU A 261 5.27 -12.94 7.53
CA LEU A 261 6.53 -12.41 7.01
C LEU A 261 6.96 -11.14 7.76
N ALA A 262 6.02 -10.24 8.08
CA ALA A 262 6.30 -9.05 8.86
C ALA A 262 6.69 -9.38 10.31
N LYS A 263 6.04 -10.38 10.94
CA LYS A 263 6.37 -10.85 12.29
C LYS A 263 7.82 -11.30 12.45
N TYR A 264 8.49 -11.68 11.36
CA TYR A 264 9.92 -12.01 11.40
C TYR A 264 10.77 -10.88 11.99
N LEU A 265 10.44 -9.63 11.64
CA LEU A 265 11.17 -8.43 12.05
C LEU A 265 11.11 -8.17 13.56
N VAL A 266 10.07 -8.67 14.23
CA VAL A 266 9.86 -8.48 15.68
C VAL A 266 10.06 -9.76 16.50
N SER A 267 10.33 -10.90 15.86
CA SER A 267 10.52 -12.20 16.53
C SER A 267 11.96 -12.38 17.03
N LYS A 268 12.33 -11.68 18.10
CA LYS A 268 13.72 -11.63 18.58
C LYS A 268 14.06 -12.77 19.55
N ASP A 269 13.12 -13.24 20.37
CA ASP A 269 13.34 -14.32 21.34
C ASP A 269 13.09 -15.74 20.75
N LYS A 270 13.56 -16.77 21.45
CA LYS A 270 13.41 -18.17 21.01
C LYS A 270 11.94 -18.59 20.85
N GLY A 271 11.06 -18.17 21.77
CA GLY A 271 9.66 -18.57 21.79
C GLY A 271 8.84 -17.91 20.68
N SER A 272 9.07 -16.62 20.38
CA SER A 272 8.46 -15.97 19.20
C SER A 272 8.92 -16.60 17.89
N ARG A 273 10.21 -16.94 17.76
CA ARG A 273 10.75 -17.62 16.57
C ARG A 273 10.16 -19.01 16.34
N GLU A 274 10.04 -19.81 17.40
CA GLU A 274 9.42 -21.15 17.32
C GLU A 274 7.94 -21.08 16.95
N ARG A 275 7.21 -20.07 17.45
CA ARG A 275 5.82 -19.82 17.05
C ARG A 275 5.72 -19.42 15.58
N LEU A 276 6.55 -18.47 15.14
CA LEU A 276 6.57 -18.03 13.76
C LEU A 276 6.95 -19.15 12.78
N LEU A 277 7.89 -20.02 13.16
CA LEU A 277 8.26 -21.19 12.35
C LEU A 277 7.04 -22.10 12.09
N LYS A 278 6.22 -22.35 13.12
CA LYS A 278 4.97 -23.12 12.98
C LYS A 278 3.96 -22.41 12.07
N GLU A 279 3.74 -21.11 12.30
CA GLU A 279 2.82 -20.30 11.50
C GLU A 279 3.19 -20.26 10.01
N LEU A 280 4.48 -20.12 9.68
CA LEU A 280 4.95 -20.18 8.30
C LEU A 280 4.77 -21.57 7.68
N GLY A 281 4.93 -22.63 8.48
CA GLY A 281 4.71 -24.01 8.08
C GLY A 281 3.25 -24.35 7.73
N ASP A 282 2.28 -23.63 8.32
CA ASP A 282 0.85 -23.76 8.02
C ASP A 282 0.53 -23.27 6.59
N VAL A 283 1.32 -22.34 6.04
CA VAL A 283 1.09 -21.75 4.73
C VAL A 283 1.92 -22.46 3.65
N LYS A 284 1.33 -23.48 3.02
CA LYS A 284 1.96 -24.20 1.90
C LYS A 284 1.49 -23.62 0.56
N PRO A 285 2.36 -23.07 -0.29
CA PRO A 285 2.00 -22.72 -1.66
C PRO A 285 1.74 -24.01 -2.40
N SER A 286 0.59 -24.05 -3.07
CA SER A 286 0.28 -25.07 -4.05
C SER A 286 0.59 -24.53 -5.44
N GLY A 287 1.11 -25.40 -6.31
CA GLY A 287 1.39 -25.09 -7.71
C GLY A 287 2.85 -24.76 -8.02
N SER A 288 3.14 -24.62 -9.31
CA SER A 288 4.43 -24.12 -9.82
C SER A 288 4.57 -22.62 -9.54
N PRO A 289 5.78 -22.05 -9.55
CA PRO A 289 5.99 -20.60 -9.34
C PRO A 289 5.15 -19.70 -10.26
N GLU A 290 4.94 -20.16 -11.50
CA GLU A 290 4.16 -19.48 -12.54
C GLU A 290 2.66 -19.47 -12.24
N GLU A 291 2.18 -20.40 -11.42
CA GLU A 291 0.78 -20.51 -10.99
C GLU A 291 0.48 -19.69 -9.72
N LEU A 292 1.53 -19.17 -9.06
CA LEU A 292 1.38 -18.41 -7.83
C LEU A 292 1.00 -16.96 -8.11
N LEU A 293 -0.04 -16.49 -7.42
CA LEU A 293 -0.45 -15.07 -7.45
C LEU A 293 0.61 -14.15 -6.81
N PHE A 294 1.40 -14.67 -5.87
CA PHE A 294 2.39 -13.89 -5.12
C PHE A 294 3.69 -14.69 -4.92
N PRO A 295 4.46 -14.96 -6.00
CA PRO A 295 5.66 -15.79 -5.95
C PRO A 295 6.72 -15.22 -4.99
N LYS A 296 6.82 -13.89 -4.87
CA LYS A 296 7.75 -13.22 -3.93
C LYS A 296 7.47 -13.54 -2.47
N ARG A 297 6.20 -13.57 -2.06
CA ARG A 297 5.81 -13.92 -0.68
C ARG A 297 6.06 -15.40 -0.39
N ALA A 298 5.81 -16.27 -1.37
CA ALA A 298 6.10 -17.69 -1.25
C ALA A 298 7.61 -17.96 -1.13
N CYS A 299 8.42 -17.22 -1.89
CA CYS A 299 9.87 -17.24 -1.81
C CYS A 299 10.36 -16.76 -0.44
N ALA A 300 9.94 -15.58 0.00
CA ALA A 300 10.29 -15.03 1.31
C ALA A 300 9.92 -15.99 2.45
N ARG A 301 8.76 -16.67 2.36
CA ARG A 301 8.36 -17.67 3.35
C ARG A 301 9.38 -18.78 3.48
N ASP A 302 9.80 -19.40 2.37
CA ASP A 302 10.74 -20.53 2.44
C ASP A 302 12.10 -20.09 2.97
N ILE A 303 12.56 -18.92 2.57
CA ILE A 303 13.84 -18.37 3.05
C ILE A 303 13.76 -18.11 4.55
N ILE A 304 12.73 -17.41 5.03
CA ILE A 304 12.55 -17.12 6.46
C ILE A 304 12.33 -18.41 7.26
N HIS A 305 11.51 -19.33 6.75
CA HIS A 305 11.25 -20.61 7.41
C HIS A 305 12.55 -21.41 7.58
N GLU A 306 13.45 -21.40 6.59
CA GLU A 306 14.77 -22.03 6.73
C GLU A 306 15.69 -21.26 7.68
N ALA A 307 15.68 -19.92 7.61
CA ALA A 307 16.46 -19.06 8.50
C ALA A 307 16.12 -19.26 9.99
N LEU A 308 14.86 -19.56 10.30
CA LEU A 308 14.39 -19.80 11.67
C LEU A 308 14.75 -21.18 12.23
N LYS A 309 15.17 -22.13 11.39
CA LYS A 309 15.55 -23.46 11.88
C LYS A 309 16.86 -23.41 12.69
N PRO A 310 16.98 -24.21 13.76
CA PRO A 310 18.25 -24.35 14.47
C PRO A 310 19.30 -24.98 13.56
N LEU A 311 20.49 -24.37 13.50
CA LEU A 311 21.59 -24.92 12.71
C LEU A 311 22.37 -25.99 13.48
N PRO A 312 22.74 -27.11 12.83
CA PRO A 312 23.73 -28.02 13.38
C PRO A 312 25.08 -27.31 13.59
N LYS A 313 25.84 -27.73 14.61
CA LYS A 313 27.19 -27.18 14.86
C LYS A 313 28.05 -27.30 13.60
N GLY A 314 28.67 -26.19 13.19
CA GLY A 314 29.57 -26.14 12.03
C GLY A 314 28.90 -25.94 10.66
N HIS A 315 27.57 -25.84 10.59
CA HIS A 315 26.86 -25.53 9.35
C HIS A 315 26.60 -24.03 9.20
N LYS A 316 26.85 -23.49 8.00
CA LYS A 316 26.37 -22.16 7.61
C LYS A 316 25.04 -22.35 6.88
N ALA A 317 23.94 -21.78 7.39
CA ALA A 317 22.67 -21.76 6.66
C ALA A 317 22.86 -21.02 5.33
N ASN A 318 22.41 -21.60 4.22
CA ASN A 318 22.09 -20.85 3.02
C ASN A 318 20.57 -20.85 2.82
N SER A 319 19.86 -20.14 3.70
CA SER A 319 18.40 -20.02 3.65
C SER A 319 17.89 -19.54 2.30
N ILE A 320 18.71 -18.82 1.53
CA ILE A 320 18.36 -18.33 0.19
C ILE A 320 18.06 -19.46 -0.80
N GLU A 321 18.70 -20.63 -0.68
CA GLU A 321 18.47 -21.76 -1.59
C GLU A 321 17.04 -22.29 -1.53
N SER A 322 16.36 -22.20 -0.39
CA SER A 322 14.97 -22.63 -0.30
C SER A 322 14.03 -21.76 -1.14
N GLY A 323 14.45 -20.53 -1.45
CA GLY A 323 13.75 -19.60 -2.35
C GLY A 323 14.06 -19.81 -3.83
N ALA A 324 15.13 -20.52 -4.18
CA ALA A 324 15.63 -20.65 -5.56
C ALA A 324 14.62 -21.30 -6.52
N ARG A 325 13.75 -22.17 -6.00
CA ARG A 325 12.68 -22.80 -6.79
C ARG A 325 11.68 -21.82 -7.38
N TYR A 326 11.62 -20.59 -6.87
CA TYR A 326 10.73 -19.54 -7.36
C TYR A 326 11.38 -18.62 -8.40
N CYS A 327 12.69 -18.75 -8.65
CA CYS A 327 13.39 -17.94 -9.63
C CYS A 327 12.83 -18.16 -11.04
N GLY A 328 12.32 -17.10 -11.64
CA GLY A 328 11.92 -17.07 -13.06
C GLY A 328 13.00 -16.46 -13.96
N SER A 329 12.71 -16.37 -15.26
CA SER A 329 13.60 -15.78 -16.27
C SER A 329 13.52 -14.24 -16.35
N SER A 330 13.14 -13.55 -15.27
CA SER A 330 12.87 -12.10 -15.29
C SER A 330 13.97 -11.27 -14.60
N ASP A 331 14.08 -10.00 -15.00
CA ASP A 331 14.93 -8.97 -14.41
C ASP A 331 14.39 -8.46 -13.04
N ASP A 332 13.86 -9.37 -12.22
CA ASP A 332 13.33 -9.01 -10.91
C ASP A 332 14.49 -8.88 -9.90
N PRO A 333 14.56 -7.77 -9.13
CA PRO A 333 15.60 -7.59 -8.11
C PRO A 333 15.67 -8.73 -7.09
N LEU A 334 14.53 -9.37 -6.77
CA LEU A 334 14.52 -10.54 -5.89
C LEU A 334 15.26 -11.72 -6.53
N TRP A 335 15.12 -11.94 -7.83
CA TRP A 335 15.81 -13.02 -8.53
C TRP A 335 17.28 -12.75 -8.72
N GLU A 336 17.68 -11.50 -8.90
CA GLU A 336 19.10 -11.11 -8.87
C GLU A 336 19.71 -11.37 -7.50
N PHE A 337 19.02 -10.95 -6.43
CA PHE A 337 19.42 -11.21 -5.06
C PHE A 337 19.61 -12.72 -4.80
N ILE A 338 18.62 -13.55 -5.14
CA ILE A 338 18.73 -15.00 -4.97
C ILE A 338 19.88 -15.56 -5.81
N ARG A 339 19.98 -15.21 -7.10
CA ARG A 339 21.07 -15.70 -7.97
C ARG A 339 22.45 -15.36 -7.42
N TYR A 340 22.63 -14.13 -6.92
CA TYR A 340 23.89 -13.68 -6.32
C TYR A 340 24.19 -14.48 -5.05
N HIS A 341 23.25 -14.60 -4.12
CA HIS A 341 23.51 -15.25 -2.83
C HIS A 341 23.49 -16.79 -2.87
N SER A 342 22.82 -17.42 -3.85
CA SER A 342 22.79 -18.89 -4.01
C SER A 342 24.06 -19.49 -4.62
N LYS A 343 24.85 -18.72 -5.40
CA LYS A 343 26.04 -19.26 -6.10
C LYS A 343 27.36 -18.56 -5.74
N TYR A 344 27.34 -17.28 -5.39
CA TYR A 344 28.56 -16.47 -5.33
C TYR A 344 29.41 -16.67 -4.06
N PHE A 345 28.82 -17.13 -2.96
CA PHE A 345 29.52 -17.27 -1.67
C PHE A 345 30.07 -18.67 -1.35
N GLU A 346 29.70 -19.71 -2.12
CA GLU A 346 30.33 -21.03 -1.99
C GLU A 346 31.77 -21.03 -2.53
N ASP A 347 32.03 -20.26 -3.60
CA ASP A 347 33.34 -20.21 -4.25
C ASP A 347 34.31 -19.24 -3.57
N CYS A 348 33.81 -18.16 -2.97
CA CYS A 348 34.65 -17.20 -2.25
C CYS A 348 35.37 -17.82 -1.04
N HIS A 349 34.85 -18.88 -0.42
CA HIS A 349 35.53 -19.54 0.71
C HIS A 349 36.44 -20.72 0.34
N ARG A 350 36.36 -21.26 -0.88
CA ARG A 350 37.36 -22.23 -1.36
C ARG A 350 38.67 -21.57 -1.83
N GLY A 351 38.65 -20.27 -2.13
CA GLY A 351 39.81 -19.50 -2.59
C GLY A 351 40.65 -18.80 -1.51
N TRP A 352 40.17 -18.71 -0.26
CA TRP A 352 40.84 -17.94 0.82
C TRP A 352 42.13 -18.56 1.39
N HIS A 353 42.75 -19.50 0.67
CA HIS A 353 44.15 -19.86 0.90
C HIS A 353 45.16 -19.09 0.04
N ARG A 354 44.75 -18.19 -0.86
CA ARG A 354 45.69 -17.26 -1.52
C ARG A 354 45.06 -15.91 -1.88
N GLY A 355 45.49 -14.86 -1.19
CA GLY A 355 45.40 -13.46 -1.65
C GLY A 355 44.14 -12.71 -1.22
N ALA A 356 44.34 -11.49 -0.70
CA ALA A 356 43.30 -10.58 -0.20
C ALA A 356 42.24 -10.20 -1.26
N PRO A 357 40.98 -9.90 -0.86
CA PRO A 357 39.90 -9.60 -1.80
C PRO A 357 39.99 -8.16 -2.35
N PRO A 358 39.55 -7.91 -3.60
CA PRO A 358 39.28 -6.55 -4.05
C PRO A 358 37.93 -6.09 -3.48
N GLU A 359 37.92 -4.91 -2.88
CA GLU A 359 36.69 -4.21 -2.51
C GLU A 359 35.85 -3.94 -3.76
N ARG A 360 34.69 -4.60 -3.86
CA ARG A 360 33.56 -4.11 -4.65
C ARG A 360 32.34 -4.10 -3.74
N SER A 361 32.03 -2.91 -3.26
CA SER A 361 30.76 -2.58 -2.61
C SER A 361 29.62 -2.84 -3.59
N PHE A 362 28.62 -3.60 -3.13
CA PHE A 362 27.32 -3.65 -3.77
C PHE A 362 26.69 -2.28 -3.58
N VAL A 363 26.50 -1.51 -4.65
CA VAL A 363 25.79 -0.22 -4.60
C VAL A 363 24.31 -0.53 -4.86
N PRO A 364 23.39 -0.27 -3.92
CA PRO A 364 21.98 -0.41 -4.18
C PRO A 364 21.58 0.55 -5.31
N ILE A 365 20.86 0.05 -6.31
CA ILE A 365 20.29 0.90 -7.36
C ILE A 365 19.25 1.81 -6.70
N ARG A 366 19.60 3.08 -6.50
CA ARG A 366 18.67 4.17 -6.22
C ARG A 366 17.76 4.29 -7.45
N ARG A 367 16.44 4.28 -7.27
CA ARG A 367 15.47 4.47 -8.37
C ARG A 367 15.85 5.72 -9.16
N GLU A 368 16.21 5.56 -10.43
CA GLU A 368 16.19 6.64 -11.40
C GLU A 368 14.73 7.00 -11.68
N SER A 369 14.33 8.18 -11.23
CA SER A 369 13.11 8.85 -11.69
C SER A 369 13.35 9.26 -13.16
N GLY A 370 12.89 8.43 -14.09
CA GLY A 370 12.94 8.74 -15.52
C GLY A 370 11.99 9.89 -15.87
N ASN A 371 12.50 11.12 -15.85
CA ASN A 371 11.88 12.25 -16.54
C ASN A 371 12.28 12.18 -18.02
N GLY A 372 11.46 11.51 -18.82
CA GLY A 372 11.44 11.71 -20.27
C GLY A 372 10.60 12.94 -20.61
N SER A 373 11.24 14.08 -20.87
CA SER A 373 10.59 15.18 -21.59
C SER A 373 11.50 15.65 -22.74
N LEU A 374 10.92 15.61 -23.93
CA LEU A 374 11.46 16.09 -25.19
C LEU A 374 11.70 17.61 -25.12
N SER A 375 12.88 18.07 -25.54
CA SER A 375 12.98 19.30 -26.35
C SER A 375 14.28 19.34 -27.15
N GLU A 376 14.12 19.73 -28.40
CA GLU A 376 15.12 19.87 -29.44
C GLU A 376 16.03 21.09 -29.21
N THR A 377 17.31 20.91 -29.59
CA THR A 377 18.29 21.85 -30.18
C THR A 377 18.23 23.36 -29.89
N LEU A 378 19.37 23.94 -29.49
CA LEU A 378 20.09 24.98 -30.26
C LEU A 378 21.50 25.28 -29.71
N ASP A 379 22.40 25.60 -30.64
CA ASP A 379 23.85 25.73 -30.55
C ASP A 379 24.42 26.91 -29.71
N GLY A 380 25.43 26.60 -28.89
CA GLY A 380 26.69 27.35 -28.63
C GLY A 380 26.71 28.81 -28.10
N PRO A 381 27.90 29.35 -27.74
CA PRO A 381 28.96 28.75 -26.92
C PRO A 381 29.52 29.68 -25.80
N LYS A 382 30.11 29.02 -24.78
CA LYS A 382 31.27 29.41 -23.94
C LYS A 382 31.41 30.87 -23.43
N ARG A 383 31.39 31.04 -22.11
CA ARG A 383 32.39 31.83 -21.35
C ARG A 383 32.46 31.42 -19.87
N SER A 384 33.69 31.34 -19.37
CA SER A 384 34.12 30.92 -18.03
C SER A 384 33.75 31.93 -16.92
N PRO A 385 33.75 31.52 -15.63
CA PRO A 385 33.37 32.37 -14.50
C PRO A 385 34.59 33.10 -13.91
N ASP A 386 34.40 34.33 -13.46
CA ASP A 386 35.39 35.05 -12.66
C ASP A 386 34.76 35.52 -11.33
N ARG A 387 35.50 35.20 -10.27
CA ARG A 387 35.70 35.81 -8.93
C ARG A 387 34.60 36.73 -8.36
N MET A 388 34.02 36.40 -7.20
CA MET A 388 34.51 36.53 -5.80
C MET A 388 34.58 37.99 -5.27
N GLU A 389 34.06 38.15 -4.05
CA GLU A 389 34.24 39.22 -3.05
C GLU A 389 33.13 40.29 -2.85
N ASP A 390 32.35 40.03 -1.79
CA ASP A 390 32.27 40.80 -0.53
C ASP A 390 31.54 42.16 -0.39
N LYS A 391 30.87 42.21 0.77
CA LYS A 391 30.50 43.32 1.67
C LYS A 391 29.09 43.92 1.61
N GLU A 392 28.34 43.53 2.65
CA GLU A 392 27.65 44.37 3.63
C GLU A 392 27.00 45.68 3.17
N LEU A 393 25.70 45.83 3.45
CA LEU A 393 25.19 46.88 4.34
C LEU A 393 23.67 46.74 4.59
N ARG A 394 23.30 46.81 5.87
CA ARG A 394 21.96 47.12 6.39
C ARG A 394 21.46 48.45 5.81
N ASN A 395 20.17 48.53 5.49
CA ASN A 395 19.24 49.43 6.20
C ASN A 395 17.79 49.22 5.75
N GLU A 396 16.91 49.30 6.73
CA GLU A 396 15.45 49.33 6.64
C GLU A 396 14.97 50.61 5.95
N THR A 397 13.90 50.54 5.16
CA THR A 397 12.71 51.43 5.27
C THR A 397 11.59 51.05 4.30
N SER A 398 10.38 51.00 4.88
CA SER A 398 9.04 51.28 4.33
C SER A 398 8.47 50.57 3.08
N GLU A 399 7.42 49.78 3.36
CA GLU A 399 6.09 49.76 2.73
C GLU A 399 5.97 50.14 1.24
N MET A 400 5.57 49.16 0.40
CA MET A 400 4.33 49.23 -0.39
C MET A 400 3.96 47.84 -0.96
N HIS A 401 2.65 47.59 -1.01
CA HIS A 401 1.94 46.38 -1.43
C HIS A 401 2.39 45.72 -2.75
N SER A 402 2.40 44.39 -2.79
CA SER A 402 1.70 43.59 -3.83
C SER A 402 1.72 42.08 -3.51
N THR A 403 0.56 41.57 -3.12
CA THR A 403 -0.08 40.31 -3.56
C THR A 403 0.76 39.19 -4.20
N ALA A 404 0.93 38.07 -3.47
CA ALA A 404 0.70 36.69 -3.92
C ALA A 404 1.08 35.71 -2.79
N GLY A 405 0.28 35.69 -1.72
CA GLY A 405 0.38 34.67 -0.69
C GLY A 405 -0.21 33.36 -1.22
N SER A 406 0.60 32.30 -1.23
CA SER A 406 0.14 30.92 -1.39
C SER A 406 -0.95 30.61 -0.36
N PRO A 407 -2.07 29.94 -0.73
CA PRO A 407 -3.07 29.59 0.26
C PRO A 407 -2.57 28.43 1.11
N LEU A 408 -2.15 28.81 2.32
CA LEU A 408 -2.18 28.06 3.57
C LEU A 408 -3.08 26.80 3.55
N VAL A 409 -2.46 25.61 3.53
CA VAL A 409 -3.02 24.42 4.20
C VAL A 409 -2.83 24.65 5.70
N ARG A 410 -3.76 25.40 6.30
CA ARG A 410 -3.88 25.49 7.77
C ARG A 410 -4.09 24.08 8.30
N ARG A 411 -3.34 23.73 9.36
CA ARG A 411 -3.57 22.58 10.25
C ARG A 411 -5.06 22.25 10.32
N GLN A 412 -5.47 21.16 9.68
CA GLN A 412 -6.83 20.66 9.78
C GLN A 412 -6.95 19.90 11.10
N THR A 413 -7.50 20.59 12.10
CA THR A 413 -7.96 19.98 13.34
C THR A 413 -9.16 19.09 13.03
N PHE A 414 -9.04 17.79 13.32
CA PHE A 414 -10.16 16.86 13.40
C PHE A 414 -11.24 17.46 14.33
N MET A 415 -12.46 17.68 13.82
CA MET A 415 -13.61 17.88 14.70
C MET A 415 -14.07 16.52 15.24
N PRO A 416 -14.33 16.38 16.55
CA PRO A 416 -14.87 15.16 17.12
C PRO A 416 -16.37 15.10 16.78
N ILE A 417 -16.74 14.31 15.78
CA ILE A 417 -18.13 13.93 15.56
C ILE A 417 -18.19 12.45 15.86
N LEU A 418 -18.38 12.10 17.13
CA LEU A 418 -18.90 10.83 17.67
C LEU A 418 -18.75 10.84 19.21
N GLU A 419 -19.32 11.84 19.87
CA GLU A 419 -19.61 11.78 21.31
C GLU A 419 -21.10 12.14 21.53
N ASP A 420 -21.75 11.36 22.39
CA ASP A 420 -23.12 11.45 22.90
C ASP A 420 -24.31 11.32 21.94
N VAL A 421 -24.76 10.08 21.76
CA VAL A 421 -26.19 9.75 21.93
C VAL A 421 -26.29 8.43 22.68
N SER A 422 -26.23 8.49 24.01
CA SER A 422 -26.80 7.45 24.87
C SER A 422 -27.55 8.09 26.04
N ASP A 423 -28.75 7.57 26.26
CA ASP A 423 -29.51 7.61 27.51
C ASP A 423 -30.38 8.83 27.82
N HIS A 424 -31.55 8.88 27.18
CA HIS A 424 -32.78 9.17 27.91
C HIS A 424 -33.79 8.06 27.60
N GLY A 425 -33.83 7.05 28.49
CA GLY A 425 -34.99 6.21 28.64
C GLY A 425 -36.15 7.05 29.18
N GLU A 426 -37.24 7.10 28.44
CA GLU A 426 -38.56 7.25 29.03
C GLU A 426 -39.50 6.22 28.41
N ASP A 427 -40.13 5.47 29.31
CA ASP A 427 -41.12 4.44 29.05
C ASP A 427 -42.27 4.97 28.19
N TYR A 428 -42.58 4.26 27.11
CA TYR A 428 -43.88 4.36 26.46
C TYR A 428 -44.61 3.03 26.57
N GLN A 429 -45.55 2.95 27.52
CA GLN A 429 -46.53 1.86 27.60
C GLN A 429 -47.63 2.04 26.55
N PRO A 430 -48.17 0.95 25.98
CA PRO A 430 -49.20 1.01 24.97
C PRO A 430 -50.59 1.20 25.60
N ASN A 431 -51.40 2.05 24.97
CA ASN A 431 -52.86 1.96 24.97
C ASN A 431 -53.36 2.22 23.55
#